data_AF-A0A8B9W7C8-F1
#
_entry.id   AF-A0A8B9W7C8-F1
#
_cell.length_a   1.000
_cell.length_b   1.000
_cell.length_c   1.000
_cell.angle_alpha   90.00
_cell.angle_beta   90.00
_cell.angle_gamma   90.00
#
_symmetry.space_group_name_H-M   'P 1'
#
loop_
_entity.id
_entity.type
_entity.pdbx_description
1 polymer ?
#
loop_
_entity_poly.entity_id
_entity_poly.type
_entity_poly.pdbx_seq_one_letter_code
_entity_poly.pdbx_strand_id
1 'polypeptide(L)'
;MPMILGYWDIRGVSWGPPGRARWRRVGKCCAPLGKCCKAEAGSNQKLPQDLLQRSPSPLTPIIFSGCWHVCVWRGWAGAGDGAKGVGGVEVTWNSESFAVKTDVCPLSHRLSQLAHAIRLLLEYTDTNYEERQYSVGDAPDYDRSQWLNEKFKLGLDFPNLPYLIDGTHKLTQSNAILRYIARKHNLCGETEEEMIRVDILENQVMDVRLAMARICYSPDFEKLKPGFLKEIPEKIKLFSEFLGKRPWFAGDKLTYVDFLVYDVLDMHRIFEPKCLDAFPNLKDFISRFEGLKKISAYMKSSRFLPGPLFMKLAVWGNK
;
A
#
# COMPACT_ATOMS: atom_id res chain seq x y z
N MET A 1 12.42 27.81 7.19
CA MET A 1 12.26 26.61 8.05
C MET A 1 12.38 25.39 7.16
N PRO A 2 13.02 24.30 7.60
CA PRO A 2 13.08 23.07 6.81
C PRO A 2 11.67 22.48 6.62
N MET A 3 11.44 21.77 5.52
CA MET A 3 10.25 20.93 5.37
C MET A 3 10.33 19.74 6.32
N ILE A 4 9.20 19.25 6.83
CA ILE A 4 9.16 18.05 7.68
C ILE A 4 8.49 16.92 6.91
N LEU A 5 9.24 15.88 6.59
CA LEU A 5 8.75 14.65 5.98
C LEU A 5 8.49 13.60 7.07
N GLY A 6 7.23 13.27 7.33
CA GLY A 6 6.86 12.23 8.29
C GLY A 6 6.51 10.91 7.63
N TYR A 7 7.06 9.80 8.12
CA TYR A 7 6.80 8.46 7.58
C TYR A 7 7.19 7.35 8.58
N TRP A 8 6.84 6.08 8.27
CA TRP A 8 7.23 4.95 9.11
C TRP A 8 8.73 4.63 8.99
N ASP A 9 9.46 4.65 10.10
CA ASP A 9 10.75 3.95 10.18
C ASP A 9 10.49 2.45 10.33
N ILE A 10 11.04 1.70 9.38
CA ILE A 10 10.89 0.25 9.31
C ILE A 10 12.16 -0.48 9.71
N ARG A 11 13.22 0.24 10.11
CA ARG A 11 14.42 -0.38 10.69
C ARG A 11 14.10 -0.97 12.06
N GLY A 12 14.62 -2.18 12.30
CA GLY A 12 14.57 -2.82 13.62
C GLY A 12 15.61 -2.21 14.56
N VAL A 13 15.21 -1.91 15.79
CA VAL A 13 16.13 -1.56 16.89
C VAL A 13 17.03 -2.78 17.18
N SER A 14 18.31 -2.50 17.45
CA SER A 14 19.36 -3.50 17.69
C SER A 14 19.06 -4.44 18.87
N TRP A 15 19.47 -5.71 18.71
CA TRP A 15 19.46 -6.78 19.69
C TRP A 15 20.03 -6.37 21.06
N GLY A 16 19.17 -6.34 22.09
CA GLY A 16 19.62 -6.49 23.47
C GLY A 16 19.96 -7.97 23.75
N PRO A 17 20.91 -8.28 24.64
CA PRO A 17 21.24 -9.66 24.98
C PRO A 17 20.00 -10.39 25.51
N PRO A 18 19.87 -11.72 25.31
CA PRO A 18 18.67 -12.46 25.66
C PRO A 18 18.43 -12.40 27.18
N GLY A 19 17.59 -11.47 27.60
CA GLY A 19 17.03 -11.44 28.94
C GLY A 19 16.15 -12.68 29.10
N ARG A 20 16.52 -13.57 30.01
CA ARG A 20 15.71 -14.74 30.37
C ARG A 20 14.32 -14.28 30.82
N ALA A 21 13.33 -14.37 29.93
CA ALA A 21 11.94 -14.22 30.31
C ALA A 21 11.57 -15.35 31.28
N ARG A 22 11.48 -15.00 32.56
CA ARG A 22 11.11 -15.90 33.64
C ARG A 22 9.57 -16.00 33.62
N TRP A 23 9.04 -17.11 33.11
CA TRP A 23 7.61 -17.38 33.18
C TRP A 23 7.16 -17.44 34.65
N ARG A 24 6.44 -16.42 35.13
CA ARG A 24 5.67 -16.51 36.38
C ARG A 24 4.37 -17.25 36.06
N ARG A 25 4.22 -18.44 36.63
CA ARG A 25 2.97 -19.20 36.63
C ARG A 25 1.99 -18.47 37.56
N VAL A 26 1.04 -17.72 36.99
CA VAL A 26 -0.06 -17.13 37.77
C VAL A 26 -1.24 -18.10 37.77
N GLY A 27 -1.51 -18.65 38.96
CA GLY A 27 -2.86 -18.94 39.48
C GLY A 27 -3.73 -19.99 38.79
N LYS A 28 -3.94 -21.11 39.49
CA LYS A 28 -5.09 -22.02 39.27
C LYS A 28 -6.40 -21.27 39.50
N CYS A 29 -7.37 -21.42 38.60
CA CYS A 29 -8.79 -21.17 38.92
C CYS A 29 -9.49 -22.52 39.13
N CYS A 30 -10.09 -22.69 40.31
CA CYS A 30 -10.99 -23.79 40.66
C CYS A 30 -12.45 -23.37 40.41
N ALA A 31 -13.13 -24.08 39.47
CA ALA A 31 -14.50 -24.67 39.48
C ALA A 31 -15.76 -23.86 39.93
N PRO A 32 -17.01 -24.36 39.75
CA PRO A 32 -17.69 -25.03 38.61
C PRO A 32 -19.10 -24.43 38.30
N LEU A 33 -19.89 -25.10 37.44
CA LEU A 33 -21.32 -24.97 37.05
C LEU A 33 -21.43 -24.68 35.54
N GLY A 34 -21.97 -25.53 34.65
CA GLY A 34 -22.99 -26.56 34.78
C GLY A 34 -24.19 -26.16 33.93
N LYS A 35 -24.26 -26.63 32.66
CA LYS A 35 -25.49 -27.06 31.94
C LYS A 35 -25.21 -27.32 30.45
N CYS A 36 -25.40 -28.57 30.06
CA CYS A 36 -25.55 -29.04 28.69
C CYS A 36 -26.90 -28.60 28.11
N CYS A 37 -26.95 -28.27 26.82
CA CYS A 37 -28.14 -28.45 25.99
C CYS A 37 -27.73 -29.18 24.70
N LYS A 38 -28.32 -30.37 24.51
CA LYS A 38 -28.35 -31.15 23.27
C LYS A 38 -29.26 -30.45 22.24
N ALA A 39 -28.99 -30.64 20.96
CA ALA A 39 -29.99 -30.55 19.90
C ALA A 39 -29.86 -31.77 18.98
N GLU A 40 -31.00 -32.44 18.76
CA GLU A 40 -31.18 -33.73 18.12
C GLU A 40 -31.22 -33.66 16.58
N ALA A 41 -31.02 -34.83 15.98
CA ALA A 41 -31.13 -35.08 14.55
C ALA A 41 -32.52 -35.63 14.15
N GLY A 42 -32.92 -35.31 12.92
CA GLY A 42 -33.99 -35.95 12.13
C GLY A 42 -34.60 -34.95 11.14
N SER A 43 -35.00 -35.25 9.91
CA SER A 43 -34.83 -36.40 9.01
C SER A 43 -35.34 -35.97 7.62
N ASN A 44 -34.61 -36.37 6.57
CA ASN A 44 -35.00 -36.62 5.17
C ASN A 44 -36.32 -36.06 4.57
N GLN A 45 -36.17 -35.36 3.44
CA GLN A 45 -36.94 -35.63 2.21
C GLN A 45 -35.99 -35.52 0.98
N LYS A 46 -36.11 -36.47 0.05
CA LYS A 46 -35.24 -36.68 -1.13
C LYS A 46 -35.88 -36.19 -2.44
N LEU A 47 -35.00 -35.97 -3.44
CA LEU A 47 -35.06 -36.30 -4.90
C LEU A 47 -34.96 -35.07 -5.83
N PRO A 48 -34.45 -35.20 -7.09
CA PRO A 48 -33.72 -36.31 -7.72
C PRO A 48 -32.35 -35.94 -8.34
N GLN A 49 -31.49 -36.95 -8.51
CA GLN A 49 -30.35 -36.93 -9.43
C GLN A 49 -30.85 -37.05 -10.86
N ASP A 50 -30.69 -36.01 -11.67
CA ASP A 50 -30.48 -36.07 -13.11
C ASP A 50 -29.95 -34.71 -13.57
N LEU A 51 -29.01 -34.69 -14.53
CA LEU A 51 -28.11 -33.59 -14.95
C LEU A 51 -26.70 -33.56 -14.30
N LEU A 52 -26.12 -34.73 -14.08
CA LEU A 52 -24.65 -34.88 -14.16
C LEU A 52 -24.25 -35.06 -15.63
N GLN A 53 -24.14 -33.96 -16.39
CA GLN A 53 -23.32 -33.86 -17.60
C GLN A 53 -23.33 -32.41 -18.11
N ARG A 54 -22.35 -31.63 -17.65
CA ARG A 54 -21.67 -30.53 -18.36
C ARG A 54 -20.76 -29.82 -17.35
N SER A 55 -19.46 -29.89 -17.60
CA SER A 55 -18.44 -29.10 -16.93
C SER A 55 -18.73 -27.60 -17.04
N PRO A 56 -18.39 -26.82 -16.00
CA PRO A 56 -17.57 -25.66 -16.25
C PRO A 56 -16.41 -25.53 -15.27
N SER A 57 -15.29 -25.08 -15.83
CA SER A 57 -14.05 -24.67 -15.18
C SER A 57 -14.27 -23.62 -14.07
N PRO A 58 -13.42 -23.58 -13.04
CA PRO A 58 -13.51 -22.57 -11.99
C PRO A 58 -13.02 -21.20 -12.50
N LEU A 59 -13.99 -20.30 -12.69
CA LEU A 59 -13.99 -18.89 -12.34
C LEU A 59 -12.65 -18.12 -12.50
N THR A 60 -12.49 -17.53 -13.68
CA THR A 60 -11.67 -16.33 -13.89
C THR A 60 -12.46 -15.10 -13.41
N PRO A 61 -11.96 -14.26 -12.50
CA PRO A 61 -12.56 -12.94 -12.30
C PRO A 61 -12.14 -12.03 -13.45
N ILE A 62 -13.09 -11.71 -14.32
CA ILE A 62 -13.00 -10.59 -15.25
C ILE A 62 -13.02 -9.32 -14.40
N ILE A 63 -11.88 -8.64 -14.30
CA ILE A 63 -11.77 -7.32 -13.66
C ILE A 63 -12.28 -6.30 -14.67
N PHE A 64 -13.47 -5.75 -14.45
CA PHE A 64 -13.90 -4.52 -15.08
C PHE A 64 -13.08 -3.37 -14.51
N SER A 65 -12.14 -2.87 -15.32
CA SER A 65 -11.56 -1.54 -15.20
C SER A 65 -12.63 -0.53 -15.61
N GLY A 66 -12.96 0.43 -14.73
CA GLY A 66 -13.59 1.68 -15.16
C GLY A 66 -14.72 2.20 -14.27
N CYS A 67 -14.63 3.51 -13.99
CA CYS A 67 -15.64 4.41 -13.44
C CYS A 67 -16.01 4.28 -11.96
N TRP A 68 -15.47 5.22 -11.19
CA TRP A 68 -16.13 5.78 -10.02
C TRP A 68 -17.59 6.13 -10.37
N HIS A 69 -18.56 5.45 -9.77
CA HIS A 69 -19.89 6.01 -9.56
C HIS A 69 -20.02 6.36 -8.10
N VAL A 70 -20.02 7.66 -7.84
CA VAL A 70 -20.44 8.24 -6.56
C VAL A 70 -21.94 7.96 -6.42
N CYS A 71 -22.32 7.00 -5.59
CA CYS A 71 -23.71 6.92 -5.12
C CYS A 71 -23.90 7.99 -4.04
N VAL A 72 -24.25 9.21 -4.47
CA VAL A 72 -24.85 10.22 -3.62
C VAL A 72 -26.29 9.80 -3.35
N TRP A 73 -26.60 9.34 -2.13
CA TRP A 73 -27.99 9.32 -1.68
C TRP A 73 -28.39 10.75 -1.32
N ARG A 74 -28.99 11.48 -2.27
CA ARG A 74 -29.76 12.69 -1.99
C ARG A 74 -31.12 12.25 -1.48
N GLY A 75 -31.41 12.53 -0.21
CA GLY A 75 -32.76 12.48 0.33
C GLY A 75 -33.64 13.47 -0.43
N TRP A 76 -34.72 12.97 -1.02
CA TRP A 76 -35.78 13.79 -1.58
C TRP A 76 -36.98 13.70 -0.63
N ALA A 77 -37.25 14.82 0.03
CA ALA A 77 -38.53 15.07 0.67
C ALA A 77 -39.52 15.51 -0.42
N GLY A 78 -40.58 14.73 -0.63
CA GLY A 78 -41.67 15.07 -1.54
C GLY A 78 -42.94 14.39 -1.06
N ALA A 79 -43.90 15.21 -0.62
CA ALA A 79 -45.26 14.81 -0.25
C ALA A 79 -46.02 14.29 -1.48
N GLY A 80 -46.91 13.31 -1.30
CA GLY A 80 -47.85 12.86 -2.33
C GLY A 80 -48.58 11.58 -1.94
N ASP A 81 -49.90 11.64 -1.97
CA ASP A 81 -50.88 10.68 -1.46
C ASP A 81 -50.87 9.27 -2.08
N GLY A 82 -51.23 8.30 -1.25
CA GLY A 82 -52.17 7.23 -1.61
C GLY A 82 -51.66 6.04 -2.43
N ALA A 83 -51.25 4.94 -1.75
CA ALA A 83 -51.49 3.57 -2.22
C ALA A 83 -51.32 2.56 -1.07
N LYS A 84 -52.34 1.70 -0.88
CA LYS A 84 -52.37 0.60 0.08
C LYS A 84 -51.36 -0.49 -0.31
N GLY A 85 -50.59 -1.00 0.65
CA GLY A 85 -49.65 -2.11 0.44
C GLY A 85 -49.28 -2.80 1.76
N VAL A 86 -49.73 -4.05 1.86
CA VAL A 86 -49.60 -5.06 2.90
C VAL A 86 -48.18 -5.23 3.47
N GLY A 87 -48.07 -5.45 4.79
CA GLY A 87 -46.97 -6.19 5.43
C GLY A 87 -45.96 -5.34 6.22
N GLY A 88 -46.32 -4.93 7.44
CA GLY A 88 -45.34 -4.42 8.40
C GLY A 88 -44.44 -5.56 8.90
N VAL A 89 -43.14 -5.47 8.62
CA VAL A 89 -42.11 -6.24 9.33
C VAL A 89 -41.54 -5.32 10.40
N GLU A 90 -41.93 -5.58 11.64
CA GLU A 90 -41.36 -4.97 12.83
C GLU A 90 -39.94 -5.53 13.04
N VAL A 91 -38.90 -4.72 12.79
CA VAL A 91 -37.52 -5.12 13.04
C VAL A 91 -37.16 -4.72 14.47
N THR A 92 -37.26 -5.67 15.39
CA THR A 92 -36.73 -5.55 16.76
C THR A 92 -35.21 -5.66 16.74
N TRP A 93 -34.50 -4.67 17.28
CA TRP A 93 -33.05 -4.72 17.46
C TRP A 93 -32.70 -5.55 18.71
N ASN A 94 -32.18 -6.76 18.52
CA ASN A 94 -31.51 -7.49 19.60
C ASN A 94 -30.06 -7.01 19.70
N SER A 95 -29.73 -6.37 20.81
CA SER A 95 -28.37 -6.03 21.21
C SER A 95 -27.64 -7.28 21.71
N GLU A 96 -27.31 -8.20 20.80
CA GLU A 96 -26.31 -9.23 21.08
C GLU A 96 -25.03 -8.89 20.32
N SER A 97 -24.01 -8.63 21.13
CA SER A 97 -22.65 -8.26 20.81
C SER A 97 -22.05 -9.13 19.70
N PHE A 98 -22.09 -8.63 18.47
CA PHE A 98 -21.10 -8.97 17.46
C PHE A 98 -19.77 -8.36 17.89
N ALA A 99 -18.87 -9.20 18.39
CA ALA A 99 -17.45 -8.87 18.39
C ALA A 99 -17.06 -8.59 16.93
N VAL A 100 -16.96 -7.30 16.60
CA VAL A 100 -16.35 -6.84 15.36
C VAL A 100 -14.93 -7.38 15.39
N LYS A 101 -14.67 -8.46 14.66
CA LYS A 101 -13.34 -8.67 14.10
C LYS A 101 -13.05 -7.38 13.36
N THR A 102 -12.18 -6.56 13.94
CA THR A 102 -11.70 -5.36 13.27
C THR A 102 -10.89 -5.87 12.08
N ASP A 103 -11.56 -6.05 10.94
CA ASP A 103 -10.94 -6.02 9.63
C ASP A 103 -10.45 -4.58 9.44
N VAL A 104 -9.34 -4.27 10.12
CA VAL A 104 -8.61 -3.03 9.93
C VAL A 104 -8.16 -3.05 8.48
N CYS A 105 -8.62 -2.06 7.72
CA CYS A 105 -8.32 -1.91 6.30
C CYS A 105 -6.83 -2.20 6.02
N PRO A 106 -6.48 -3.28 5.28
CA PRO A 106 -5.10 -3.69 5.02
C PRO A 106 -4.25 -2.66 4.25
N LEU A 107 -4.84 -1.53 3.85
CA LEU A 107 -4.19 -0.46 3.10
C LEU A 107 -3.34 0.47 3.96
N SER A 108 -3.53 0.51 5.29
CA SER A 108 -2.85 1.47 6.18
C SER A 108 -1.43 1.07 6.63
N HIS A 109 -0.86 -0.02 6.10
CA HIS A 109 0.40 -0.63 6.57
C HIS A 109 1.52 -0.65 5.52
N ARG A 110 1.64 0.36 4.64
CA ARG A 110 2.58 0.28 3.47
C ARG A 110 3.60 1.43 3.34
N LEU A 111 3.94 2.16 4.40
CA LEU A 111 4.30 3.59 4.25
C LEU A 111 5.79 3.97 4.35
N SER A 112 6.75 3.04 4.48
CA SER A 112 8.17 3.41 4.26
C SER A 112 8.53 3.49 2.79
N GLN A 113 8.10 2.52 1.96
CA GLN A 113 8.31 2.58 0.50
C GLN A 113 7.72 3.84 -0.13
N LEU A 114 6.54 4.27 0.34
CA LEU A 114 5.89 5.45 -0.23
C LEU A 114 6.67 6.75 0.00
N ALA A 115 7.66 6.75 0.89
CA ALA A 115 8.56 7.87 1.11
C ALA A 115 9.88 7.78 0.32
N HIS A 116 10.22 6.64 -0.28
CA HIS A 116 11.50 6.48 -0.98
C HIS A 116 11.65 7.45 -2.15
N ALA A 117 10.68 7.47 -3.08
CA ALA A 117 10.65 8.43 -4.17
C ALA A 117 10.64 9.90 -3.69
N ILE A 118 9.99 10.18 -2.55
CA ILE A 118 9.93 11.53 -1.96
C ILE A 118 11.32 11.95 -1.46
N ARG A 119 12.02 11.08 -0.72
CA ARG A 119 13.38 11.36 -0.23
C ARG A 119 14.35 11.59 -1.39
N LEU A 120 14.31 10.73 -2.41
CA LEU A 120 15.12 10.91 -3.61
C LEU A 120 14.84 12.26 -4.29
N LEU A 121 13.57 12.67 -4.40
CA LEU A 121 13.19 13.94 -5.00
C LEU A 121 13.64 15.14 -4.17
N LEU A 122 13.52 15.07 -2.84
CA LEU A 122 14.01 16.11 -1.92
C LEU A 122 15.54 16.27 -2.02
N GLU A 123 16.28 15.17 -2.06
CA GLU A 123 17.74 15.17 -2.22
C GLU A 123 18.17 15.67 -3.60
N TYR A 124 17.46 15.29 -4.67
CA TYR A 124 17.73 15.77 -6.02
C TYR A 124 17.52 17.28 -6.16
N THR A 125 16.43 17.80 -5.56
CA THR A 125 16.08 19.22 -5.60
C THR A 125 16.87 20.07 -4.62
N ASP A 126 17.77 19.47 -3.82
CA ASP A 126 18.53 20.13 -2.76
C ASP A 126 17.63 20.85 -1.75
N THR A 127 16.42 20.32 -1.55
CA THR A 127 15.44 20.90 -0.64
C THR A 127 15.92 20.72 0.79
N ASN A 128 15.85 21.78 1.61
CA ASN A 128 16.14 21.67 3.04
C ASN A 128 14.97 20.99 3.77
N TYR A 129 15.18 19.77 4.28
CA TYR A 129 14.16 19.00 4.98
C TYR A 129 14.73 18.25 6.20
N GLU A 130 13.84 17.97 7.15
CA GLU A 130 14.04 17.09 8.27
C GLU A 130 13.04 15.93 8.20
N GLU A 131 13.38 14.81 8.83
CA GLU A 131 12.56 13.60 8.82
C GLU A 131 11.95 13.33 10.19
N ARG A 132 10.63 13.15 10.24
CA ARG A 132 9.92 12.61 11.41
C ARG A 132 9.66 11.12 11.18
N GLN A 133 10.59 10.32 11.69
CA GLN A 133 10.57 8.87 11.60
C GLN A 133 9.74 8.27 12.76
N TYR A 134 8.72 7.47 12.44
CA TYR A 134 7.90 6.76 13.42
C TYR A 134 8.24 5.28 13.43
N SER A 135 8.77 4.75 14.53
CA SER A 135 9.12 3.33 14.61
C SER A 135 7.89 2.46 14.89
N VAL A 136 7.88 1.25 14.33
CA VAL A 136 6.93 0.20 14.72
C VAL A 136 7.60 -0.77 15.67
N GLY A 137 6.93 -1.08 16.78
CA GLY A 137 7.35 -2.08 17.75
C GLY A 137 7.55 -3.46 17.13
N ASP A 138 8.21 -4.36 17.85
CA ASP A 138 8.43 -5.73 17.40
C ASP A 138 7.16 -6.59 17.53
N ALA A 139 7.20 -7.75 16.88
CA ALA A 139 6.14 -8.75 17.03
C ALA A 139 6.05 -9.25 18.49
N PRO A 140 4.86 -9.66 18.95
CA PRO A 140 3.60 -9.73 18.21
C PRO A 140 2.77 -8.44 18.23
N ASP A 141 3.15 -7.47 19.07
CA ASP A 141 2.31 -6.31 19.37
C ASP A 141 2.34 -5.25 18.26
N TYR A 142 3.48 -5.13 17.56
CA TYR A 142 3.70 -4.15 16.50
C TYR A 142 3.26 -2.74 16.90
N ASP A 143 3.70 -2.27 18.08
CA ASP A 143 3.26 -1.00 18.64
C ASP A 143 3.44 0.17 17.67
N ARG A 144 2.40 1.00 17.55
CA ARG A 144 2.34 2.17 16.66
C ARG A 144 2.07 3.46 17.43
N SER A 145 2.19 3.42 18.76
CA SER A 145 1.86 4.53 19.65
C SER A 145 2.55 5.83 19.25
N GLN A 146 3.82 5.78 18.80
CA GLN A 146 4.57 6.97 18.37
C GLN A 146 3.79 7.80 17.33
N TRP A 147 3.26 7.15 16.29
CA TRP A 147 2.44 7.83 15.29
C TRP A 147 1.04 8.12 15.79
N LEU A 148 0.37 7.13 16.40
CA LEU A 148 -1.03 7.27 16.82
C LEU A 148 -1.24 8.39 17.84
N ASN A 149 -0.23 8.67 18.68
CA ASN A 149 -0.25 9.74 19.66
C ASN A 149 -0.13 11.16 19.05
N GLU A 150 0.40 11.28 17.83
CA GLU A 150 0.61 12.55 17.11
C GLU A 150 -0.34 12.74 15.92
N LYS A 151 -0.90 11.65 15.38
CA LYS A 151 -1.69 11.60 14.14
C LYS A 151 -2.68 12.76 13.98
N PHE A 152 -3.46 13.05 15.01
CA PHE A 152 -4.52 14.07 14.97
C PHE A 152 -4.09 15.44 15.53
N LYS A 153 -2.82 15.62 15.88
CA LYS A 153 -2.26 16.86 16.48
C LYS A 153 -1.47 17.71 15.50
N LEU A 154 -1.20 17.20 14.30
CA LEU A 154 -0.39 17.89 13.29
C LEU A 154 -1.20 18.87 12.43
N GLY A 155 -2.54 18.82 12.51
CA GLY A 155 -3.44 19.63 11.69
C GLY A 155 -3.42 19.23 10.21
N LEU A 156 -3.32 17.93 9.94
CA LEU A 156 -3.48 17.34 8.61
C LEU A 156 -4.98 17.18 8.31
N ASP A 157 -5.42 17.53 7.10
CA ASP A 157 -6.84 17.38 6.70
C ASP A 157 -7.27 15.90 6.69
N PHE A 158 -6.40 15.04 6.15
CA PHE A 158 -6.59 13.59 6.10
C PHE A 158 -5.38 12.89 6.74
N PRO A 159 -5.32 12.75 8.08
CA PRO A 159 -4.14 12.26 8.79
C PRO A 159 -3.66 10.89 8.30
N ASN A 160 -2.49 10.88 7.67
CA ASN A 160 -1.88 9.68 7.10
C ASN A 160 -0.35 9.83 7.00
N LEU A 161 0.33 8.73 6.67
CA LEU A 161 1.75 8.73 6.30
C LEU A 161 1.89 8.28 4.83
N PRO A 162 2.90 8.76 4.07
CA PRO A 162 3.74 9.88 4.44
C PRO A 162 2.95 11.20 4.49
N TYR A 163 3.45 12.16 5.27
CA TYR A 163 3.02 13.55 5.24
C TYR A 163 4.20 14.48 4.97
N LEU A 164 3.94 15.66 4.41
CA LEU A 164 4.91 16.74 4.27
C LEU A 164 4.34 18.02 4.91
N ILE A 165 5.11 18.65 5.80
CA ILE A 165 4.79 19.98 6.35
C ILE A 165 5.81 20.97 5.83
N ASP A 166 5.34 22.02 5.20
CA ASP A 166 6.15 23.11 4.66
C ASP A 166 5.49 24.45 4.98
N GLY A 167 5.90 25.06 6.09
CA GLY A 167 5.26 26.24 6.65
C GLY A 167 3.77 25.99 6.94
N THR A 168 2.90 26.70 6.22
CA THR A 168 1.44 26.56 6.34
C THR A 168 0.87 25.40 5.52
N HIS A 169 1.64 24.84 4.59
CA HIS A 169 1.20 23.73 3.74
C HIS A 169 1.39 22.40 4.46
N LYS A 170 0.31 21.63 4.58
CA LYS A 170 0.28 20.35 5.28
C LYS A 170 -0.35 19.30 4.38
N LEU A 171 0.47 18.42 3.85
CA LEU A 171 0.12 17.52 2.76
C LEU A 171 0.17 16.07 3.23
N THR A 172 -0.74 15.26 2.72
CA THR A 172 -0.70 13.79 2.81
C THR A 172 -0.88 13.22 1.41
N GLN A 173 -0.76 11.90 1.25
CA GLN A 173 -0.68 11.19 -0.03
C GLN A 173 0.66 11.39 -0.75
N SER A 174 1.39 10.30 -1.00
CA SER A 174 2.72 10.34 -1.59
C SER A 174 2.75 11.05 -2.94
N ASN A 175 1.77 10.79 -3.82
CA ASN A 175 1.70 11.42 -5.14
C ASN A 175 1.43 12.93 -5.05
N ALA A 176 0.58 13.36 -4.13
CA ALA A 176 0.31 14.78 -3.91
C ALA A 176 1.55 15.51 -3.38
N ILE A 177 2.30 14.87 -2.47
CA ILE A 177 3.58 15.38 -1.96
C ILE A 177 4.62 15.48 -3.09
N LEU A 178 4.78 14.43 -3.90
CA LEU A 178 5.68 14.45 -5.06
C LEU A 178 5.33 15.56 -6.05
N ARG A 179 4.05 15.66 -6.44
CA ARG A 179 3.56 16.72 -7.33
C ARG A 179 3.78 18.12 -6.73
N TYR A 180 3.62 18.29 -5.41
CA TYR A 180 3.89 19.57 -4.74
C TYR A 180 5.36 19.98 -4.84
N ILE A 181 6.29 19.07 -4.53
CA ILE A 181 7.72 19.32 -4.66
C ILE A 181 8.05 19.56 -6.14
N ALA A 182 7.54 18.73 -7.04
CA ALA A 182 7.78 18.84 -8.48
C ALA A 182 7.37 20.20 -9.05
N ARG A 183 6.21 20.74 -8.66
CA ARG A 183 5.76 22.06 -9.09
C ARG A 183 6.67 23.20 -8.62
N LYS A 184 7.32 23.07 -7.47
CA LYS A 184 8.29 24.06 -6.99
C LYS A 184 9.59 24.11 -7.81
N HIS A 185 9.86 23.05 -8.57
CA HIS A 185 11.12 22.86 -9.29
C HIS A 185 10.92 22.61 -10.79
N ASN A 186 9.71 22.83 -11.34
CA ASN A 186 9.36 22.58 -12.74
C ASN A 186 9.62 21.14 -13.22
N LEU A 187 9.25 20.15 -12.41
CA LEU A 187 9.47 18.71 -12.68
C LEU A 187 8.17 17.94 -12.99
N CYS A 188 7.12 18.60 -13.51
CA CYS A 188 5.80 17.98 -13.76
C CYS A 188 5.55 17.56 -15.23
N GLY A 189 6.40 17.96 -16.16
CA GLY A 189 6.08 17.99 -17.59
C GLY A 189 5.65 19.40 -18.02
N GLU A 190 6.04 19.80 -19.22
CA GLU A 190 5.83 21.14 -19.76
C GLU A 190 4.80 21.15 -20.91
N THR A 191 4.78 20.09 -21.73
CA THR A 191 3.79 19.94 -22.82
C THR A 191 2.64 19.03 -22.42
N GLU A 192 1.53 19.12 -23.15
CA GLU A 192 0.37 18.22 -22.94
C GLU A 192 0.78 16.75 -23.08
N GLU A 193 1.63 16.42 -24.04
CA GLU A 193 2.12 15.06 -24.25
C GLU A 193 2.96 14.57 -23.07
N GLU A 194 3.80 15.43 -22.49
CA GLU A 194 4.58 15.10 -21.30
C GLU A 194 3.66 14.90 -20.08
N MET A 195 2.66 15.77 -19.89
CA MET A 195 1.68 15.66 -18.81
C MET A 195 0.86 14.38 -18.92
N ILE A 196 0.37 14.02 -20.11
CA ILE A 196 -0.32 12.75 -20.37
C ILE A 196 0.55 11.57 -19.96
N ARG A 197 1.84 11.58 -20.32
CA ARG A 197 2.77 10.49 -19.98
C ARG A 197 3.00 10.41 -18.46
N VAL A 198 3.16 11.55 -17.81
CA VAL A 198 3.31 11.65 -16.35
C VAL A 198 2.09 11.10 -15.63
N ASP A 199 0.88 11.50 -16.05
CA ASP A 199 -0.36 11.07 -15.40
C ASP A 199 -0.64 9.57 -15.58
N ILE A 200 -0.41 9.03 -16.78
CA ILE A 200 -0.54 7.58 -17.04
C ILE A 200 0.44 6.81 -16.15
N LEU A 201 1.71 7.21 -16.12
CA LEU A 201 2.73 6.49 -15.39
C LEU A 201 2.58 6.59 -13.88
N GLU A 202 2.18 7.74 -13.34
CA GLU A 202 1.95 7.88 -11.91
C GLU A 202 0.93 6.82 -11.43
N ASN A 203 -0.17 6.64 -12.17
CA ASN A 203 -1.21 5.68 -11.83
C ASN A 203 -0.75 4.24 -12.08
N GLN A 204 -0.08 3.98 -13.22
CA GLN A 204 0.43 2.64 -13.55
C GLN A 204 1.47 2.14 -12.53
N VAL A 205 2.37 3.02 -12.07
CA VAL A 205 3.34 2.73 -11.01
C VAL A 205 2.61 2.34 -9.73
N MET A 206 1.56 3.06 -9.35
CA MET A 206 0.80 2.74 -8.15
C MET A 206 0.13 1.36 -8.22
N ASP A 207 -0.45 0.99 -9.36
CA ASP A 207 -1.03 -0.34 -9.55
C ASP A 207 0.01 -1.46 -9.41
N VAL A 208 1.17 -1.29 -10.04
CA VAL A 208 2.28 -2.26 -9.98
C VAL A 208 2.81 -2.38 -8.56
N ARG A 209 3.01 -1.25 -7.87
CA ARG A 209 3.44 -1.21 -6.47
C ARG A 209 2.44 -1.92 -5.55
N LEU A 210 1.15 -1.65 -5.71
CA LEU A 210 0.10 -2.26 -4.90
C LEU A 210 -0.01 -3.76 -5.16
N ALA A 211 0.15 -4.22 -6.40
CA ALA A 211 0.18 -5.64 -6.74
C ALA A 211 1.32 -6.38 -6.01
N MET A 212 2.53 -5.83 -6.06
CA MET A 212 3.68 -6.40 -5.34
C MET A 212 3.44 -6.41 -3.82
N ALA A 213 2.98 -5.28 -3.27
CA ALA A 213 2.70 -5.18 -1.84
C ALA A 213 1.62 -6.19 -1.38
N ARG A 214 0.58 -6.45 -2.18
CA ARG A 214 -0.44 -7.47 -1.83
C ARG A 214 0.19 -8.84 -1.61
N ILE A 215 1.14 -9.23 -2.44
CA ILE A 215 1.81 -10.54 -2.34
C ILE A 215 2.79 -10.56 -1.18
N CYS A 216 3.63 -9.53 -1.01
CA CYS A 216 4.63 -9.48 0.06
C CYS A 216 4.04 -9.44 1.48
N TYR A 217 2.80 -8.97 1.65
CA TYR A 217 2.07 -9.02 2.93
C TYR A 217 1.15 -10.23 3.07
N SER A 218 1.01 -11.07 2.04
CA SER A 218 0.14 -12.24 2.11
C SER A 218 0.78 -13.34 2.97
N PRO A 219 0.02 -13.97 3.89
CA PRO A 219 0.51 -15.15 4.61
C PRO A 219 0.78 -16.33 3.66
N ASP A 220 0.18 -16.35 2.46
CA ASP A 220 0.41 -17.34 1.42
C ASP A 220 1.52 -16.92 0.42
N PHE A 221 2.41 -16.00 0.81
CA PHE A 221 3.49 -15.47 -0.05
C PHE A 221 4.23 -16.55 -0.84
N GLU A 222 4.69 -17.62 -0.19
CA GLU A 222 5.45 -18.70 -0.84
C GLU A 222 4.66 -19.44 -1.93
N LYS A 223 3.33 -19.53 -1.79
CA LYS A 223 2.45 -20.15 -2.81
C LYS A 223 2.18 -19.20 -3.97
N LEU A 224 2.07 -17.90 -3.70
CA LEU A 224 1.73 -16.87 -4.69
C LEU A 224 2.95 -16.41 -5.50
N LYS A 225 4.14 -16.44 -4.89
CA LYS A 225 5.40 -15.97 -5.49
C LYS A 225 5.70 -16.55 -6.87
N PRO A 226 5.58 -17.88 -7.13
CA PRO A 226 5.86 -18.43 -8.45
C PRO A 226 4.93 -17.89 -9.55
N GLY A 227 3.67 -17.62 -9.24
CA GLY A 227 2.73 -17.00 -10.17
C GLY A 227 3.12 -15.56 -10.47
N PHE A 228 3.43 -14.79 -9.42
CA PHE A 228 3.88 -13.40 -9.56
C PHE A 228 5.16 -13.26 -10.39
N LEU A 229 6.16 -14.13 -10.16
CA LEU A 229 7.41 -14.13 -10.94
C LEU A 229 7.18 -14.32 -12.44
N LYS A 230 6.13 -15.06 -12.84
CA LYS A 230 5.76 -15.23 -14.26
C LYS A 230 5.14 -13.97 -14.87
N GLU A 231 4.47 -13.15 -14.07
CA GLU A 231 3.84 -11.91 -14.52
C GLU A 231 4.83 -10.73 -14.62
N ILE A 232 5.94 -10.78 -13.87
CA ILE A 232 6.93 -9.68 -13.83
C ILE A 232 7.45 -9.33 -15.23
N PRO A 233 7.93 -10.27 -16.07
CA PRO A 233 8.46 -9.92 -17.38
C PRO A 233 7.46 -9.17 -18.27
N GLU A 234 6.19 -9.57 -18.26
CA GLU A 234 5.13 -8.91 -19.02
C GLU A 234 4.87 -7.48 -18.52
N LYS A 235 4.83 -7.28 -17.20
CA LYS A 235 4.65 -5.96 -16.58
C LYS A 235 5.84 -5.04 -16.87
N ILE A 236 7.07 -5.53 -16.72
CA ILE A 236 8.30 -4.76 -16.95
C ILE A 236 8.47 -4.41 -18.43
N LYS A 237 8.07 -5.32 -19.34
CA LYS A 237 8.07 -5.06 -20.78
C LYS A 237 7.26 -3.81 -21.15
N LEU A 238 6.10 -3.59 -20.52
CA LEU A 238 5.28 -2.41 -20.78
C LEU A 238 6.02 -1.10 -20.43
N PHE A 239 6.80 -1.06 -19.35
CA PHE A 239 7.63 0.10 -19.03
C PHE A 239 8.76 0.30 -20.04
N SER A 240 9.39 -0.80 -20.49
CA SER A 240 10.45 -0.75 -21.51
C SER A 240 9.93 -0.18 -22.83
N GLU A 241 8.77 -0.64 -23.29
CA GLU A 241 8.11 -0.15 -24.50
C GLU A 241 7.68 1.31 -24.35
N PHE A 242 7.12 1.67 -23.19
CA PHE A 242 6.69 3.05 -22.92
C PHE A 242 7.85 4.05 -22.91
N LEU A 243 8.97 3.69 -22.27
CA LEU A 243 10.20 4.49 -22.28
C LEU A 243 10.74 4.64 -23.71
N GLY A 244 10.83 3.51 -24.42
CA GLY A 244 11.36 3.44 -25.76
C GLY A 244 12.83 3.88 -25.79
N LYS A 245 13.10 4.95 -26.56
CA LYS A 245 14.46 5.52 -26.74
C LYS A 245 14.71 6.79 -25.92
N ARG A 246 13.71 7.25 -25.14
CA ARG A 246 13.82 8.50 -24.38
C ARG A 246 14.79 8.33 -23.21
N PRO A 247 15.51 9.38 -22.80
CA PRO A 247 16.35 9.32 -21.61
C PRO A 247 15.52 9.23 -20.33
N TRP A 248 14.33 9.85 -20.32
CA TRP A 248 13.39 9.91 -19.20
C TRP A 248 11.98 9.54 -19.68
N PHE A 249 11.10 9.20 -18.74
CA PHE A 249 9.80 8.62 -19.07
C PHE A 249 8.83 9.61 -19.70
N ALA A 250 8.84 10.88 -19.27
CA ALA A 250 8.01 11.94 -19.84
C ALA A 250 8.56 12.43 -21.19
N GLY A 251 9.88 12.52 -21.35
CA GLY A 251 10.51 13.11 -22.52
C GLY A 251 12.03 13.20 -22.38
N ASP A 252 12.59 14.33 -22.78
CA ASP A 252 14.03 14.61 -22.69
C ASP A 252 14.46 15.16 -21.32
N LYS A 253 13.49 15.63 -20.52
CA LYS A 253 13.70 16.18 -19.19
C LYS A 253 13.26 15.21 -18.10
N LEU A 254 13.99 15.22 -16.99
CA LEU A 254 13.63 14.49 -15.79
C LEU A 254 12.36 15.10 -15.17
N THR A 255 11.44 14.25 -14.74
CA THR A 255 10.23 14.64 -14.02
C THR A 255 10.09 13.83 -12.73
N TYR A 256 9.15 14.19 -11.86
CA TYR A 256 8.93 13.43 -10.62
C TYR A 256 8.49 11.98 -10.87
N VAL A 257 7.92 11.68 -12.04
CA VAL A 257 7.47 10.31 -12.36
C VAL A 257 8.64 9.36 -12.56
N ASP A 258 9.82 9.86 -12.97
CA ASP A 258 11.04 9.07 -13.07
C ASP A 258 11.48 8.55 -11.69
N PHE A 259 11.25 9.31 -10.62
CA PHE A 259 11.53 8.88 -9.24
C PHE A 259 10.59 7.75 -8.79
N LEU A 260 9.31 7.83 -9.21
CA LEU A 260 8.32 6.78 -8.98
C LEU A 260 8.66 5.49 -9.73
N VAL A 261 9.04 5.62 -11.01
CA VAL A 261 9.40 4.47 -11.83
C VAL A 261 10.71 3.84 -11.35
N TYR A 262 11.73 4.65 -10.99
CA TYR A 262 12.96 4.15 -10.38
C TYR A 262 12.67 3.27 -9.17
N ASP A 263 11.87 3.77 -8.22
CA ASP A 263 11.53 3.05 -6.99
C ASP A 263 10.81 1.72 -7.28
N VAL A 264 9.86 1.71 -8.21
CA VAL A 264 9.17 0.45 -8.58
C VAL A 264 10.10 -0.52 -9.30
N LEU A 265 10.92 -0.07 -10.24
CA LEU A 265 11.87 -0.94 -10.95
C LEU A 265 12.93 -1.48 -10.00
N ASP A 266 13.43 -0.67 -9.07
CA ASP A 266 14.39 -1.09 -8.06
C ASP A 266 13.78 -2.14 -7.11
N MET A 267 12.54 -1.94 -6.66
CA MET A 267 11.82 -2.96 -5.90
C MET A 267 11.74 -4.31 -6.63
N HIS A 268 11.44 -4.30 -7.93
CA HIS A 268 11.39 -5.53 -8.73
C HIS A 268 12.78 -6.12 -8.92
N ARG A 269 13.81 -5.30 -9.12
CA ARG A 269 15.22 -5.72 -9.19
C ARG A 269 15.68 -6.36 -7.87
N ILE A 270 15.26 -5.85 -6.71
CA ILE A 270 15.59 -6.48 -5.42
C ILE A 270 14.83 -7.80 -5.24
N PHE A 271 13.59 -7.88 -5.73
CA PHE A 271 12.76 -9.08 -5.63
C PHE A 271 13.20 -10.21 -6.57
N GLU A 272 13.53 -9.88 -7.81
CA GLU A 272 13.99 -10.77 -8.87
C GLU A 272 15.14 -10.08 -9.63
N PRO A 273 16.42 -10.31 -9.23
CA PRO A 273 17.59 -9.59 -9.75
C PRO A 273 17.75 -9.58 -11.27
N LYS A 274 17.24 -10.59 -11.96
CA LYS A 274 17.34 -10.73 -13.42
C LYS A 274 16.17 -10.12 -14.18
N CYS A 275 15.18 -9.51 -13.50
CA CYS A 275 13.95 -9.05 -14.13
C CYS A 275 14.16 -7.95 -15.18
N LEU A 276 15.29 -7.24 -15.14
CA LEU A 276 15.64 -6.17 -16.09
C LEU A 276 16.59 -6.63 -17.20
N ASP A 277 17.14 -7.84 -17.16
CA ASP A 277 18.20 -8.27 -18.10
C ASP A 277 17.74 -8.31 -19.56
N ALA A 278 16.46 -8.58 -19.79
CA ALA A 278 15.85 -8.56 -21.12
C ALA A 278 15.57 -7.13 -21.65
N PHE A 279 15.75 -6.09 -20.83
CA PHE A 279 15.34 -4.72 -21.14
C PHE A 279 16.50 -3.73 -20.98
N PRO A 280 17.43 -3.65 -21.96
CA PRO A 280 18.62 -2.80 -21.87
C PRO A 280 18.31 -1.33 -21.57
N ASN A 281 17.25 -0.77 -22.18
CA ASN A 281 16.86 0.62 -21.95
C ASN A 281 16.43 0.90 -20.50
N LEU A 282 15.84 -0.07 -19.80
CA LEU A 282 15.50 0.05 -18.38
C LEU A 282 16.76 -0.06 -17.50
N LYS A 283 17.73 -0.91 -17.85
CA LYS A 283 19.03 -0.95 -17.16
C LYS A 283 19.77 0.38 -17.33
N ASP A 284 19.74 0.95 -18.52
CA ASP A 284 20.32 2.26 -18.80
C ASP A 284 19.61 3.37 -18.02
N PHE A 285 18.28 3.33 -17.93
CA PHE A 285 17.50 4.26 -17.11
C PHE A 285 17.91 4.19 -15.63
N ILE A 286 17.99 2.99 -15.04
CA ILE A 286 18.42 2.79 -13.65
C ILE A 286 19.83 3.37 -13.43
N SER A 287 20.78 3.01 -14.31
CA SER A 287 22.16 3.52 -14.25
C SER A 287 22.23 5.04 -14.38
N ARG A 288 21.44 5.62 -15.28
CA ARG A 288 21.35 7.08 -15.49
C ARG A 288 20.80 7.79 -14.26
N PHE A 289 19.75 7.24 -13.64
CA PHE A 289 19.11 7.81 -12.45
C PHE A 289 20.07 7.75 -11.25
N GLU A 290 20.69 6.60 -10.98
CA GLU A 290 21.68 6.42 -9.91
C GLU A 290 22.95 7.25 -10.15
N GLY A 291 23.25 7.55 -11.42
CA GLY A 291 24.36 8.42 -11.84
C GLY A 291 24.10 9.92 -11.68
N LEU A 292 22.87 10.36 -11.38
CA LEU A 292 22.59 11.77 -11.11
C LEU A 292 23.41 12.22 -9.91
N LYS A 293 24.19 13.30 -10.04
CA LYS A 293 25.19 13.74 -9.03
C LYS A 293 24.63 13.78 -7.60
N LYS A 294 23.45 14.37 -7.41
CA LYS A 294 22.78 14.49 -6.10
C LYS A 294 22.30 13.12 -5.57
N ILE A 295 21.73 12.28 -6.44
CA ILE A 295 21.28 10.93 -6.09
C ILE A 295 22.46 10.03 -5.73
N SER A 296 23.52 10.01 -6.55
CA SER A 296 24.73 9.23 -6.29
C SER A 296 25.40 9.63 -4.98
N ALA A 297 25.43 10.93 -4.67
CA ALA A 297 25.95 11.43 -3.40
C ALA A 297 25.08 10.99 -2.22
N TYR A 298 23.75 11.12 -2.36
CA TYR A 298 22.79 10.68 -1.35
C TYR A 298 22.91 9.18 -1.06
N MET A 299 22.94 8.33 -2.08
CA MET A 299 23.06 6.87 -1.95
C MET A 299 24.34 6.40 -1.24
N LYS A 300 25.40 7.21 -1.24
CA LYS A 300 26.66 6.96 -0.52
C LYS A 300 26.65 7.51 0.90
N SER A 301 25.63 8.29 1.28
CA SER A 301 25.53 8.90 2.60
C SER A 301 24.85 7.98 3.61
N SER A 302 25.04 8.26 4.90
CA SER A 302 24.34 7.56 5.99
C SER A 302 22.84 7.86 6.05
N ARG A 303 22.35 8.86 5.31
CA ARG A 303 20.91 9.17 5.20
C ARG A 303 20.19 8.21 4.25
N PHE A 304 20.91 7.53 3.35
CA PHE A 304 20.28 6.61 2.41
C PHE A 304 19.74 5.38 3.14
N LEU A 305 18.48 5.07 2.84
CA LEU A 305 17.76 3.94 3.41
C LEU A 305 17.42 2.95 2.29
N PRO A 306 18.31 1.98 1.99
CA PRO A 306 18.07 0.96 0.95
C PRO A 306 17.11 -0.14 1.40
N GLY A 307 16.92 -0.29 2.71
CA GLY A 307 16.10 -1.33 3.29
C GLY A 307 15.78 -1.06 4.76
N PRO A 308 14.83 -1.79 5.37
CA PRO A 308 13.95 -2.76 4.71
C PRO A 308 13.02 -2.12 3.68
N LEU A 309 12.35 -2.91 2.86
CA LEU A 309 11.39 -2.41 1.86
C LEU A 309 10.01 -2.22 2.50
N PHE A 310 9.49 -3.26 3.12
CA PHE A 310 8.16 -3.25 3.73
C PHE A 310 8.24 -3.18 5.26
N MET A 311 7.08 -2.96 5.90
CA MET A 311 6.97 -2.94 7.36
C MET A 311 7.24 -4.32 7.94
N LYS A 312 7.52 -4.38 9.25
CA LYS A 312 7.78 -5.62 10.01
C LYS A 312 6.71 -6.72 9.86
N LEU A 313 5.49 -6.35 9.47
CA LEU A 313 4.36 -7.25 9.25
C LEU A 313 4.43 -7.98 7.89
N ALA A 314 5.23 -7.52 6.93
CA ALA A 314 5.36 -8.20 5.65
C ALA A 314 6.09 -9.53 5.81
N VAL A 315 5.72 -10.51 4.98
CA VAL A 315 6.38 -11.82 4.91
C VAL A 315 7.71 -11.71 4.18
N TRP A 316 7.79 -10.84 3.17
CA TRP A 316 9.01 -10.57 2.41
C TRP A 316 9.38 -9.08 2.45
N GLY A 317 10.67 -8.78 2.47
CA GLY A 317 11.20 -7.41 2.43
C GLY A 317 11.05 -6.64 3.74
N ASN A 318 10.77 -7.32 4.86
CA ASN A 318 10.63 -6.74 6.19
C ASN A 318 11.97 -6.60 6.95
N LYS A 319 13.08 -6.98 6.33
CA LYS A 319 14.45 -6.91 6.85
C LYS A 319 15.37 -6.34 5.78
#